data_AF-A0A8B6H7E1-F1
#
_entry.id   AF-A0A8B6H7E1-F1
#
_cell.length_a   1.000
_cell.length_b   1.000
_cell.length_c   1.000
_cell.angle_alpha   90.00
_cell.angle_beta   90.00
_cell.angle_gamma   90.00
#
_symmetry.space_group_name_H-M   'P 1'
#
loop_
_entity.id
_entity.type
_entity.pdbx_description
1 polymer ?
#
loop_
_entity_poly.entity_id
_entity_poly.type
_entity_poly.pdbx_seq_one_letter_code
_entity_poly.pdbx_strand_id
1 'polypeptide(L)'
;MSSETVDKHSLLKDKIKYDPLSADLRWSLFVGALQSYRFDTVLRPFPPSFCLDNGEKDIKRLEQCADKVTSLQDLLKKSDICEEILDLVSWVLDKQFQICSTQDIGFEDLKKLTKDTGTCTKPDYIFEVLPSESARAAFEAKRDGRALMYAYHGSRFENFHSILHNGLISHMNKISVFGEGTYLSSELSVSLHYSPMGLGWEHSTLGKKISCVALCEMIDDSAVKCQTKTDDNQNRSRATGSMAGEVPDKYYVVQNNEVIRIKYLLVYAQKSAPSRSLTSCWVSWLHQHKFAVMMFLYILILGLVGLANSRTFKYYFRKSAMMSRRYDSRTTIFSPEGRLYQVEYAMEAIGHAGTCLGILASDGVVLAAERRNTNKLLDEVSYSEKIYNLNDDMACSVAGITSDANVLTNELRLIAQRYLLQYQEPIPCEQLVSTLCDIKQAYTQFGGKRPFGVSLLYVGWDKHYGFQLYQSDPSGNYGGWKATCIGNNSANAVSMLKQEYKEGEVKLKDALNLAIKILSKTLDMTKLTAEKVEIATLTRVNNKTQITILPAAQVEDLIKIHEAEEAKVEAEKKKEKS
;
A
#
# COMPACT_ATOMS: atom_id res chain seq x y z
N MET A 1 23.75 -32.35 52.41
CA MET A 1 23.20 -32.99 51.19
C MET A 1 23.07 -34.48 51.47
N SER A 2 21.86 -35.02 51.39
CA SER A 2 21.58 -36.46 51.51
C SER A 2 22.24 -37.23 50.35
N SER A 3 22.63 -38.50 50.52
CA SER A 3 23.34 -39.25 49.46
C SER A 3 22.54 -39.35 48.14
N GLU A 4 21.21 -39.29 48.20
CA GLU A 4 20.32 -39.27 47.02
C GLU A 4 20.44 -37.98 46.17
N THR A 5 20.68 -36.82 46.80
CA THR A 5 20.82 -35.53 46.09
C THR A 5 22.15 -35.43 45.32
N VAL A 6 23.20 -36.06 45.83
CA VAL A 6 24.52 -36.11 45.17
C VAL A 6 24.46 -36.95 43.89
N ASP A 7 23.69 -38.04 43.89
CA ASP A 7 23.57 -39.00 42.78
C ASP A 7 22.66 -38.49 41.64
N LYS A 8 21.61 -37.73 41.97
CA LYS A 8 20.78 -37.03 40.97
C LYS A 8 21.55 -35.93 40.25
N HIS A 9 22.37 -35.19 40.99
CA HIS A 9 23.14 -34.07 40.47
C HIS A 9 24.25 -34.54 39.51
N SER A 10 24.96 -35.63 39.83
CA SER A 10 25.94 -36.24 38.92
C SER A 10 25.28 -36.75 37.63
N LEU A 11 24.16 -37.46 37.75
CA LEU A 11 23.41 -38.00 36.61
C LEU A 11 22.90 -36.89 35.66
N LEU A 12 22.41 -35.78 36.21
CA LEU A 12 21.98 -34.63 35.42
C LEU A 12 23.15 -33.98 34.68
N LYS A 13 24.31 -33.84 35.35
CA LYS A 13 25.52 -33.30 34.73
C LYS A 13 25.99 -34.17 33.58
N ASP A 14 25.92 -35.49 33.72
CA ASP A 14 26.30 -36.42 32.66
C ASP A 14 25.34 -36.36 31.47
N LYS A 15 24.03 -36.24 31.71
CA LYS A 15 23.02 -36.05 30.66
C LYS A 15 23.27 -34.77 29.85
N ILE A 16 23.54 -33.64 30.51
CA ILE A 16 23.78 -32.35 29.84
C ILE A 16 25.13 -32.37 29.09
N LYS A 17 26.15 -33.05 29.62
CA LYS A 17 27.46 -33.19 28.94
C LYS A 17 27.41 -34.10 27.72
N TYR A 18 26.56 -35.13 27.74
CA TYR A 18 26.46 -36.10 26.65
C TYR A 18 25.96 -35.45 25.35
N ASP A 19 24.89 -34.66 25.42
CA ASP A 19 24.40 -33.86 24.28
C ASP A 19 23.89 -32.48 24.77
N PRO A 20 24.77 -31.46 24.77
CA PRO A 20 24.41 -30.14 25.27
C PRO A 20 23.38 -29.42 24.39
N LEU A 21 23.39 -29.66 23.08
CA LEU A 21 22.46 -29.04 22.14
C LEU A 21 21.05 -29.62 22.29
N SER A 22 20.95 -30.94 22.51
CA SER A 22 19.68 -31.60 22.79
C SER A 22 19.08 -31.16 24.12
N ALA A 23 19.90 -31.06 25.17
CA ALA A 23 19.46 -30.58 26.47
C ALA A 23 18.94 -29.13 26.39
N ASP A 24 19.66 -28.27 25.65
CA ASP A 24 19.27 -26.89 25.40
C ASP A 24 17.95 -26.79 24.61
N LEU A 25 17.78 -27.61 23.56
CA LEU A 25 16.54 -27.63 22.78
C LEU A 25 15.33 -28.03 23.63
N ARG A 26 15.46 -29.11 24.41
CA ARG A 26 14.38 -29.60 25.29
C ARG A 26 13.95 -28.56 26.30
N TRP A 27 14.93 -27.93 26.94
CA TRP A 27 14.68 -26.85 27.88
C TRP A 27 14.05 -25.63 27.19
N SER A 28 14.53 -25.26 26.01
CA SER A 28 13.98 -24.16 25.20
C SER A 28 12.54 -24.41 24.78
N LEU A 29 12.19 -25.65 24.41
CA LEU A 29 10.81 -26.04 24.09
C LEU A 29 9.90 -25.95 25.31
N PHE A 30 10.36 -26.41 26.46
CA PHE A 30 9.63 -26.29 27.73
C PHE A 30 9.37 -24.83 28.12
N VAL A 31 10.41 -23.99 28.10
CA VAL A 31 10.30 -22.55 28.42
C VAL A 31 9.38 -21.84 27.41
N GLY A 32 9.49 -22.16 26.12
CA GLY A 32 8.60 -21.60 25.09
C GLY A 32 7.13 -21.96 25.33
N ALA A 33 6.85 -23.18 25.79
CA ALA A 33 5.50 -23.59 26.16
C ALA A 33 5.00 -22.90 27.45
N LEU A 34 5.87 -22.76 28.46
CA LEU A 34 5.57 -22.09 29.73
C LEU A 34 5.24 -20.60 29.54
N GLN A 35 6.03 -19.89 28.74
CA GLN A 35 5.84 -18.45 28.47
C GLN A 35 4.67 -18.16 27.51
N SER A 36 4.04 -19.18 26.95
CA SER A 36 2.89 -19.00 26.06
C SER A 36 1.65 -18.63 26.86
N TYR A 37 0.87 -17.66 26.37
CA TYR A 37 -0.47 -17.37 26.93
C TYR A 37 -1.44 -18.57 26.85
N ARG A 38 -1.10 -19.61 26.08
CA ARG A 38 -1.86 -20.85 25.94
C ARG A 38 -1.24 -22.02 26.71
N PHE A 39 -0.44 -21.77 27.75
CA PHE A 39 0.28 -22.78 28.52
C PHE A 39 -0.61 -23.99 28.89
N ASP A 40 -1.91 -23.80 29.16
CA ASP A 40 -2.84 -24.89 29.47
C ASP A 40 -3.00 -25.95 28.38
N THR A 41 -2.73 -25.58 27.13
CA THR A 41 -2.81 -26.45 25.95
C THR A 41 -1.45 -26.92 25.47
N VAL A 42 -0.39 -26.10 25.64
CA VAL A 42 0.93 -26.37 25.05
C VAL A 42 1.97 -26.88 26.05
N LEU A 43 1.78 -26.63 27.35
CA LEU A 43 2.61 -27.15 28.45
C LEU A 43 2.01 -28.46 28.98
N ARG A 44 2.05 -29.50 28.15
CA ARG A 44 1.56 -30.84 28.48
C ARG A 44 2.66 -31.87 28.18
N PRO A 45 3.13 -32.66 29.15
CA PRO A 45 2.71 -32.73 30.55
C PRO A 45 3.10 -31.47 31.34
N PHE A 46 2.41 -31.24 32.46
CA PHE A 46 2.76 -30.20 33.41
C PHE A 46 3.60 -30.81 34.55
N PRO A 47 4.68 -30.15 35.03
CA PRO A 47 5.50 -30.66 36.11
C PRO A 47 4.68 -30.93 37.39
N PRO A 48 4.63 -32.18 37.91
CA PRO A 48 3.76 -32.53 39.02
C PRO A 48 4.14 -31.85 40.34
N SER A 49 5.42 -31.50 40.53
CA SER A 49 5.92 -30.77 41.71
C SER A 49 5.41 -29.33 41.84
N PHE A 50 4.78 -28.81 40.79
CA PHE A 50 4.20 -27.46 40.75
C PHE A 50 2.66 -27.50 40.72
N CYS A 51 2.06 -28.65 41.03
CA CYS A 51 0.63 -28.75 41.29
C CYS A 51 0.36 -28.53 42.79
N LEU A 52 -0.66 -27.74 43.10
CA LEU A 52 -1.19 -27.58 44.45
C LEU A 52 -1.99 -28.83 44.85
N ASP A 53 -2.21 -29.03 46.15
CA ASP A 53 -2.92 -30.20 46.69
C ASP A 53 -4.37 -30.35 46.18
N ASN A 54 -4.97 -29.25 45.69
CA ASN A 54 -6.29 -29.21 45.06
C ASN A 54 -6.28 -29.58 43.57
N GLY A 55 -5.12 -29.92 42.99
CA GLY A 55 -4.93 -30.24 41.57
C GLY A 55 -4.76 -29.02 40.65
N GLU A 56 -4.72 -27.80 41.21
CA GLU A 56 -4.53 -26.56 40.47
C GLU A 56 -3.04 -26.32 40.17
N LYS A 57 -2.72 -25.79 38.99
CA LYS A 57 -1.34 -25.60 38.53
C LYS A 57 -0.77 -24.27 39.05
N ASP A 58 0.33 -24.32 39.79
CA ASP A 58 1.05 -23.12 40.26
C ASP A 58 2.07 -22.64 39.21
N ILE A 59 1.56 -21.94 38.21
CA ILE A 59 2.35 -21.46 37.07
C ILE A 59 3.32 -20.36 37.50
N LYS A 60 2.92 -19.50 38.46
CA LYS A 60 3.78 -18.39 38.92
C LYS A 60 5.03 -18.92 39.62
N ARG A 61 4.89 -19.96 40.45
CA ARG A 61 6.04 -20.63 41.07
C ARG A 61 6.91 -21.33 40.02
N LEU A 62 6.30 -21.94 39.01
CA LEU A 62 7.03 -22.58 37.92
C LEU A 62 7.82 -21.59 37.05
N GLU A 63 7.23 -20.46 36.68
CA GLU A 63 7.89 -19.36 35.96
C GLU A 63 9.06 -18.80 36.77
N GLN A 64 8.86 -18.49 38.06
CA GLN A 64 9.92 -18.01 38.95
C GLN A 64 11.07 -19.00 39.12
N CYS A 65 10.78 -20.31 39.07
CA CYS A 65 11.80 -21.35 39.13
C CYS A 65 12.56 -21.44 37.80
N ALA A 66 11.86 -21.44 36.66
CA ALA A 66 12.44 -21.50 35.33
C ALA A 66 13.31 -20.26 35.01
N ASP A 67 12.89 -19.06 35.44
CA ASP A 67 13.63 -17.80 35.23
C ASP A 67 14.98 -17.76 35.97
N LYS A 68 15.14 -18.55 37.05
CA LYS A 68 16.41 -18.69 37.77
C LYS A 68 17.41 -19.59 37.04
N VAL A 69 16.97 -20.33 36.02
CA VAL A 69 17.83 -21.22 35.24
C VAL A 69 18.60 -20.38 34.22
N THR A 70 19.88 -20.16 34.52
CA THR A 70 20.88 -19.60 33.59
C THR A 70 21.31 -20.67 32.58
N SER A 71 22.26 -20.37 31.68
CA SER A 71 22.73 -21.35 30.68
C SER A 71 23.04 -22.73 31.31
N LEU A 72 22.68 -23.82 30.62
CA LEU A 72 22.86 -25.17 31.16
C LEU A 72 24.34 -25.46 31.44
N GLN A 73 25.24 -24.85 30.67
CA GLN A 73 26.69 -24.96 30.87
C GLN A 73 27.16 -24.23 32.14
N ASP A 74 26.55 -23.11 32.51
CA ASP A 74 26.87 -22.41 33.76
C ASP A 74 26.22 -23.11 34.96
N LEU A 75 25.09 -23.77 34.75
CA LEU A 75 24.47 -24.65 35.74
C LEU A 75 25.41 -25.82 36.09
N LEU A 76 26.17 -26.37 35.12
CA LEU A 76 27.19 -27.40 35.39
C LEU A 76 28.33 -26.93 36.31
N LYS A 77 28.66 -25.62 36.29
CA LYS A 77 29.81 -25.03 37.01
C LYS A 77 29.48 -24.62 38.44
N LYS A 78 28.21 -24.38 38.77
CA LYS A 78 27.78 -24.01 40.13
C LYS A 78 27.83 -25.24 41.05
N SER A 79 28.31 -25.02 42.27
CA SER A 79 28.40 -26.02 43.33
C SER A 79 27.16 -26.05 44.24
N ASP A 80 26.43 -24.93 44.31
CA ASP A 80 25.23 -24.77 45.14
C ASP A 80 24.04 -24.38 44.25
N ILE A 81 23.19 -25.36 43.93
CA ILE A 81 22.02 -25.19 43.06
C ILE A 81 20.79 -25.60 43.88
N CYS A 82 19.74 -24.79 43.84
CA CYS A 82 18.49 -25.08 44.51
C CYS A 82 17.91 -26.43 44.03
N GLU A 83 17.50 -27.27 44.98
CA GLU A 83 16.97 -28.61 44.70
C GLU A 83 15.75 -28.59 43.78
N GLU A 84 14.85 -27.61 43.93
CA GLU A 84 13.69 -27.40 43.06
C GLU A 84 14.08 -27.17 41.59
N ILE A 85 15.19 -26.47 41.34
CA ILE A 85 15.71 -26.22 39.98
C ILE A 85 16.26 -27.51 39.39
N LEU A 86 17.02 -28.28 40.20
CA LEU A 86 17.58 -29.56 39.76
C LEU A 86 16.49 -30.58 39.43
N ASP A 87 15.46 -30.67 40.26
CA ASP A 87 14.33 -31.56 40.02
C ASP A 87 13.54 -31.15 38.77
N LEU A 88 13.30 -29.85 38.56
CA LEU A 88 12.61 -29.35 37.37
C LEU A 88 13.41 -29.63 36.09
N VAL A 89 14.70 -29.29 36.06
CA VAL A 89 15.57 -29.52 34.89
C VAL A 89 15.72 -31.02 34.63
N SER A 90 15.89 -31.83 35.68
CA SER A 90 15.95 -33.30 35.55
C SER A 90 14.66 -33.87 34.96
N TRP A 91 13.51 -33.40 35.42
CA TRP A 91 12.20 -33.81 34.91
C TRP A 91 12.01 -33.46 33.43
N VAL A 92 12.36 -32.24 33.02
CA VAL A 92 12.27 -31.82 31.60
C VAL A 92 13.18 -32.66 30.70
N LEU A 93 14.35 -33.05 31.21
CA LEU A 93 15.32 -33.84 30.46
C LEU A 93 15.09 -35.36 30.54
N ASP A 94 14.06 -35.84 31.24
CA ASP A 94 13.88 -37.26 31.50
C ASP A 94 13.29 -38.07 30.31
N LYS A 95 13.37 -39.40 30.41
CA LYS A 95 13.40 -40.35 29.28
C LYS A 95 12.03 -40.85 28.78
N GLN A 96 11.06 -39.99 28.47
CA GLN A 96 9.89 -40.44 27.68
C GLN A 96 10.24 -40.67 26.20
N PHE A 97 11.15 -39.85 25.67
CA PHE A 97 11.76 -39.98 24.34
C PHE A 97 13.21 -39.46 24.44
N GLN A 98 14.03 -39.74 23.42
CA GLN A 98 15.38 -39.18 23.29
C GLN A 98 15.45 -38.25 22.08
N ILE A 99 16.15 -37.12 22.23
CA ILE A 99 16.49 -36.23 21.13
C ILE A 99 18.01 -36.29 21.04
N CYS A 100 18.53 -36.55 19.85
CA CYS A 100 19.96 -36.63 19.61
C CYS A 100 20.32 -35.64 18.51
N SER A 101 21.31 -34.79 18.76
CA SER A 101 21.94 -34.01 17.69
C SER A 101 22.66 -34.98 16.76
N THR A 102 22.29 -34.97 15.47
CA THR A 102 22.87 -35.90 14.49
C THR A 102 23.80 -35.16 13.54
N GLN A 103 24.97 -35.75 13.29
CA GLN A 103 25.88 -35.34 12.21
C GLN A 103 25.79 -36.29 11.00
N ASP A 104 25.06 -37.41 11.14
CA ASP A 104 25.10 -38.54 10.22
C ASP A 104 24.17 -38.37 9.02
N ILE A 105 23.15 -37.50 9.11
CA ILE A 105 22.21 -37.25 8.02
C ILE A 105 22.29 -35.78 7.57
N GLY A 106 22.63 -35.59 6.30
CA GLY A 106 22.69 -34.26 5.69
C GLY A 106 21.30 -33.72 5.37
N PHE A 107 21.17 -32.39 5.29
CA PHE A 107 19.92 -31.74 4.86
C PHE A 107 19.46 -32.22 3.47
N GLU A 108 20.40 -32.47 2.55
CA GLU A 108 20.09 -32.99 1.21
C GLU A 108 19.54 -34.42 1.25
N ASP A 109 19.95 -35.24 2.22
CA ASP A 109 19.42 -36.59 2.37
C ASP A 109 17.98 -36.55 2.89
N LEU A 110 17.66 -35.61 3.80
CA LEU A 110 16.27 -35.37 4.22
C LEU A 110 15.37 -34.94 3.05
N LYS A 111 15.90 -34.12 2.12
CA LYS A 111 15.18 -33.74 0.90
C LYS A 111 14.95 -34.92 -0.03
N LYS A 112 15.92 -35.85 -0.15
CA LYS A 112 15.73 -37.09 -0.91
C LYS A 112 14.65 -37.98 -0.28
N LEU A 113 14.61 -38.10 1.06
CA LEU A 113 13.60 -38.89 1.76
C LEU A 113 12.17 -38.37 1.50
N THR A 114 11.97 -37.06 1.48
CA THR A 114 10.66 -36.41 1.27
C THR A 114 10.32 -36.18 -0.21
N LYS A 115 11.29 -36.41 -1.11
CA LYS A 115 11.23 -36.06 -2.53
C LYS A 115 11.02 -34.54 -2.74
N ASP A 116 11.53 -33.72 -1.81
CA ASP A 116 11.45 -32.26 -1.90
C ASP A 116 12.42 -31.72 -2.97
N THR A 117 11.86 -31.17 -4.04
CA THR A 117 12.60 -30.56 -5.16
C THR A 117 12.72 -29.04 -5.03
N GLY A 118 12.13 -28.45 -3.99
CA GLY A 118 12.08 -27.00 -3.79
C GLY A 118 13.42 -26.40 -3.33
N THR A 119 13.59 -25.10 -3.58
CA THR A 119 14.66 -24.29 -3.00
C THR A 119 14.18 -23.70 -1.67
N CYS A 120 14.81 -24.07 -0.55
CA CYS A 120 14.43 -23.62 0.78
C CYS A 120 15.65 -23.36 1.66
N THR A 121 15.46 -22.59 2.73
CA THR A 121 16.53 -22.29 3.69
C THR A 121 16.91 -23.55 4.46
N LYS A 122 18.22 -23.85 4.49
CA LYS A 122 18.79 -24.95 5.29
C LYS A 122 18.58 -24.69 6.79
N PRO A 123 18.17 -25.69 7.60
CA PRO A 123 18.12 -25.55 9.05
C PRO A 123 19.51 -25.37 9.65
N ASP A 124 19.59 -24.63 10.75
CA ASP A 124 20.85 -24.45 11.48
C ASP A 124 21.23 -25.73 12.24
N TYR A 125 20.22 -26.44 12.78
CA TYR A 125 20.40 -27.68 13.52
C TYR A 125 19.37 -28.74 13.11
N ILE A 126 19.79 -30.01 13.09
CA ILE A 126 18.95 -31.17 12.84
C ILE A 126 19.07 -32.10 14.04
N PHE A 127 17.92 -32.47 14.60
CA PHE A 127 17.86 -33.41 15.72
C PHE A 127 17.02 -34.63 15.33
N GLU A 128 17.50 -35.81 15.67
CA GLU A 128 16.74 -37.06 15.54
C GLU A 128 15.92 -37.30 16.81
N VAL A 129 14.65 -37.66 16.63
CA VAL A 129 13.74 -38.02 17.72
C VAL A 129 13.66 -39.54 17.78
N LEU A 130 14.19 -40.11 18.86
CA LEU A 130 14.16 -41.54 19.13
C LEU A 130 13.02 -41.84 20.11
N PRO A 131 11.98 -42.60 19.69
CA PRO A 131 10.90 -42.99 20.57
C PRO A 131 11.38 -44.01 21.61
N SER A 132 10.61 -44.18 22.69
CA SER A 132 10.81 -45.28 23.64
C SER A 132 10.67 -46.64 22.96
N GLU A 133 11.26 -47.69 23.53
CA GLU A 133 11.19 -49.04 22.97
C GLU A 133 9.75 -49.53 22.81
N SER A 134 8.88 -49.20 23.77
CA SER A 134 7.46 -49.52 23.72
C SER A 134 6.75 -48.80 22.57
N ALA A 135 6.97 -47.49 22.39
CA ALA A 135 6.38 -46.73 21.29
C ALA A 135 6.93 -47.18 19.92
N ARG A 136 8.21 -47.57 19.86
CA ARG A 136 8.84 -48.14 18.66
C ARG A 136 8.20 -49.47 18.26
N ALA A 137 8.00 -50.37 19.23
CA ALA A 137 7.36 -51.65 19.01
C ALA A 137 5.90 -51.51 18.56
N ALA A 138 5.14 -50.58 19.17
CA ALA A 138 3.75 -50.30 18.80
C ALA A 138 3.63 -49.79 17.35
N PHE A 139 4.52 -48.87 16.95
CA PHE A 139 4.55 -48.36 15.59
C PHE A 139 4.95 -49.45 14.57
N GLU A 140 5.94 -50.30 14.89
CA GLU A 140 6.37 -51.37 13.98
C GLU A 140 5.30 -52.46 13.85
N ALA A 141 4.61 -52.82 14.94
CA ALA A 141 3.47 -53.71 14.90
C ALA A 141 2.34 -53.16 14.01
N LYS A 142 2.12 -51.85 14.05
CA LYS A 142 1.12 -51.19 13.21
C LYS A 142 1.57 -51.02 11.75
N ARG A 143 2.87 -50.93 11.50
CA ARG A 143 3.43 -50.85 10.15
C ARG A 143 3.11 -52.10 9.34
N ASP A 144 3.17 -53.27 9.96
CA ASP A 144 2.81 -54.55 9.34
C ASP A 144 3.48 -54.74 7.97
N GLY A 145 4.78 -54.45 7.88
CA GLY A 145 5.58 -54.57 6.66
C GLY A 145 5.35 -53.51 5.57
N ARG A 146 4.42 -52.56 5.76
CA ARG A 146 4.11 -51.51 4.78
C ARG A 146 5.23 -50.48 4.60
N ALA A 147 5.23 -49.82 3.44
CA ALA A 147 6.20 -48.78 3.11
C ALA A 147 6.05 -47.55 4.01
N LEU A 148 7.16 -46.82 4.20
CA LEU A 148 7.18 -45.57 4.95
C LEU A 148 7.24 -44.38 3.98
N MET A 149 6.52 -43.32 4.31
CA MET A 149 6.54 -42.04 3.62
C MET A 149 7.02 -40.96 4.58
N TYR A 150 7.60 -39.88 4.04
CA TYR A 150 8.15 -38.78 4.84
C TYR A 150 7.57 -37.45 4.39
N ALA A 151 7.18 -36.60 5.34
CA ALA A 151 6.69 -35.26 5.06
C ALA A 151 6.91 -34.30 6.23
N TYR A 152 6.91 -33.01 5.95
CA TYR A 152 7.13 -31.93 6.92
C TYR A 152 5.83 -31.48 7.58
N HIS A 153 5.92 -31.15 8.87
CA HIS A 153 4.88 -30.54 9.69
C HIS A 153 5.38 -29.21 10.25
N GLY A 154 4.70 -28.12 9.89
CA GLY A 154 4.92 -26.80 10.47
C GLY A 154 3.98 -26.51 11.62
N SER A 155 4.51 -26.07 12.76
CA SER A 155 3.73 -25.60 13.90
C SER A 155 4.49 -24.48 14.60
N ARG A 156 3.80 -23.68 15.43
CA ARG A 156 4.46 -22.69 16.30
C ARG A 156 5.39 -23.39 17.28
N PHE A 157 6.52 -22.74 17.58
CA PHE A 157 7.58 -23.27 18.44
C PHE A 157 7.07 -23.76 19.80
N GLU A 158 6.21 -22.99 20.46
CA GLU A 158 5.67 -23.29 21.79
C GLU A 158 4.83 -24.59 21.83
N ASN A 159 4.34 -25.08 20.70
CA ASN A 159 3.54 -26.31 20.65
C ASN A 159 4.38 -27.57 20.71
N PHE A 160 5.66 -27.49 20.32
CA PHE A 160 6.51 -28.67 20.12
C PHE A 160 6.80 -29.41 21.43
N HIS A 161 6.75 -28.75 22.58
CA HIS A 161 6.78 -29.43 23.88
C HIS A 161 5.64 -30.45 23.97
N SER A 162 4.38 -30.00 23.86
CA SER A 162 3.23 -30.93 23.88
C SER A 162 3.23 -31.94 22.74
N ILE A 163 3.66 -31.54 21.53
CA ILE A 163 3.67 -32.46 20.38
C ILE A 163 4.66 -33.61 20.60
N LEU A 164 5.84 -33.35 21.18
CA LEU A 164 6.83 -34.40 21.41
C LEU A 164 6.40 -35.39 22.50
N HIS A 165 5.66 -34.92 23.52
CA HIS A 165 5.18 -35.78 24.59
C HIS A 165 3.90 -36.55 24.23
N ASN A 166 2.97 -35.92 23.53
CA ASN A 166 1.63 -36.49 23.27
C ASN A 166 1.44 -36.95 21.81
N GLY A 167 2.42 -36.73 20.95
CA GLY A 167 2.32 -37.00 19.51
C GLY A 167 1.58 -35.91 18.74
N LEU A 168 1.46 -36.11 17.43
CA LEU A 168 0.69 -35.24 16.54
C LEU A 168 -0.80 -35.58 16.63
N ILE A 169 -1.53 -34.78 17.40
CA ILE A 169 -2.95 -35.02 17.69
C ILE A 169 -3.86 -34.28 16.70
N SER A 170 -4.56 -35.02 15.86
CA SER A 170 -5.49 -34.51 14.83
C SER A 170 -6.59 -33.56 15.34
N HIS A 171 -7.17 -33.79 16.52
CA HIS A 171 -8.31 -33.00 17.04
C HIS A 171 -7.94 -31.61 17.59
N MET A 172 -6.65 -31.25 17.58
CA MET A 172 -6.19 -29.92 17.99
C MET A 172 -6.13 -28.92 16.82
N ASN A 173 -6.35 -29.37 15.58
CA ASN A 173 -6.41 -28.52 14.39
C ASN A 173 -7.80 -27.89 14.25
N LYS A 174 -7.90 -26.58 14.53
CA LYS A 174 -9.16 -25.82 14.45
C LYS A 174 -9.56 -25.41 13.03
N ILE A 175 -8.68 -25.58 12.04
CA ILE A 175 -8.88 -25.16 10.65
C ILE A 175 -8.58 -26.36 9.74
N SER A 176 -9.62 -26.96 9.16
CA SER A 176 -9.55 -28.15 8.30
C SER A 176 -10.17 -27.89 6.93
N VAL A 177 -9.41 -27.31 6.01
CA VAL A 177 -9.90 -26.96 4.66
C VAL A 177 -10.12 -28.20 3.80
N PHE A 178 -9.19 -29.17 3.87
CA PHE A 178 -9.19 -30.41 3.09
C PHE A 178 -9.63 -31.64 3.88
N GLY A 179 -10.30 -31.43 5.02
CA GLY A 179 -10.82 -32.47 5.91
C GLY A 179 -10.07 -32.60 7.23
N GLU A 180 -10.60 -33.44 8.12
CA GLU A 180 -10.06 -33.62 9.47
C GLU A 180 -8.79 -34.48 9.47
N GLY A 181 -7.74 -33.98 10.13
CA GLY A 181 -6.47 -34.69 10.27
C GLY A 181 -5.27 -33.79 10.59
N THR A 182 -4.11 -34.42 10.72
CA THR A 182 -2.81 -33.75 10.81
C THR A 182 -2.31 -33.44 9.40
N TYR A 183 -2.03 -32.16 9.15
CA TYR A 183 -1.56 -31.67 7.85
C TYR A 183 -0.04 -31.74 7.76
N LEU A 184 0.44 -32.31 6.67
CA LEU A 184 1.85 -32.38 6.30
C LEU A 184 2.04 -31.96 4.85
N SER A 185 3.27 -31.62 4.49
CA SER A 185 3.66 -31.25 3.13
C SER A 185 4.94 -31.99 2.72
N SER A 186 5.02 -32.46 1.47
CA SER A 186 6.27 -32.96 0.90
C SER A 186 7.32 -31.86 0.74
N GLU A 187 6.89 -30.59 0.67
CA GLU A 187 7.77 -29.42 0.55
C GLU A 187 7.99 -28.73 1.90
N LEU A 188 9.26 -28.49 2.22
CA LEU A 188 9.65 -27.80 3.45
C LEU A 188 9.21 -26.33 3.46
N SER A 189 9.27 -25.65 2.31
CA SER A 189 8.90 -24.23 2.17
C SER A 189 7.47 -23.98 2.62
N VAL A 190 6.53 -24.85 2.28
CA VAL A 190 5.13 -24.78 2.69
C VAL A 190 5.01 -24.89 4.21
N SER A 191 5.66 -25.88 4.82
CA SER A 191 5.63 -26.10 6.27
C SER A 191 6.27 -24.95 7.06
N LEU A 192 7.30 -24.31 6.49
CA LEU A 192 7.99 -23.19 7.13
C LEU A 192 7.07 -21.97 7.34
N HIS A 193 6.10 -21.74 6.45
CA HIS A 193 5.10 -20.67 6.63
C HIS A 193 4.23 -20.86 7.87
N TYR A 194 4.07 -22.10 8.33
CA TYR A 194 3.30 -22.45 9.53
C TYR A 194 4.18 -22.55 10.79
N SER A 195 5.49 -22.35 10.67
CA SER A 195 6.44 -22.35 11.78
C SER A 195 7.14 -21.00 11.95
N PRO A 196 6.43 -19.97 12.45
CA PRO A 196 7.04 -18.67 12.71
C PRO A 196 8.08 -18.77 13.84
N MET A 197 9.03 -17.83 13.85
CA MET A 197 10.01 -17.70 14.93
C MET A 197 9.32 -17.40 16.26
N GLY A 198 9.44 -18.31 17.23
CA GLY A 198 8.98 -18.15 18.60
C GLY A 198 10.08 -17.63 19.52
N LEU A 199 9.68 -17.13 20.70
CA LEU A 199 10.62 -16.88 21.80
C LEU A 199 10.98 -18.24 22.41
N GLY A 200 12.26 -18.58 22.33
CA GLY A 200 12.81 -19.74 23.02
C GLY A 200 13.23 -19.36 24.43
N TRP A 201 14.30 -19.98 24.90
CA TRP A 201 14.91 -19.62 26.17
C TRP A 201 15.98 -18.53 25.99
N GLU A 202 15.96 -17.49 26.83
CA GLU A 202 16.86 -16.34 26.69
C GLU A 202 18.35 -16.72 26.79
N HIS A 203 18.67 -17.74 27.58
CA HIS A 203 20.02 -18.26 27.76
C HIS A 203 20.35 -19.46 26.87
N SER A 204 19.50 -19.74 25.87
CA SER A 204 19.73 -20.81 24.90
C SER A 204 21.00 -20.56 24.08
N THR A 205 21.80 -21.62 23.96
CA THR A 205 22.97 -21.67 23.07
C THR A 205 22.58 -21.80 21.60
N LEU A 206 21.36 -22.27 21.30
CA LEU A 206 20.82 -22.34 19.94
C LEU A 206 20.41 -20.94 19.46
N GLY A 207 19.80 -20.14 20.33
CA GLY A 207 19.46 -18.74 20.08
C GLY A 207 18.19 -18.29 20.79
N LYS A 208 18.02 -16.97 20.97
CA LYS A 208 16.87 -16.40 21.69
C LYS A 208 15.53 -16.58 20.97
N LYS A 209 15.56 -16.63 19.63
CA LYS A 209 14.39 -16.87 18.79
C LYS A 209 14.61 -18.08 17.92
N ILE A 210 13.69 -19.03 18.00
CA ILE A 210 13.80 -20.34 17.38
C ILE A 210 12.50 -20.65 16.64
N SER A 211 12.64 -21.23 15.45
CA SER A 211 11.56 -21.87 14.69
C SER A 211 11.87 -23.36 14.55
N CYS A 212 10.84 -24.19 14.52
CA CYS A 212 10.97 -25.64 14.52
C CYS A 212 10.00 -26.26 13.51
N VAL A 213 10.49 -27.14 12.65
CA VAL A 213 9.67 -27.93 11.72
C VAL A 213 9.93 -29.41 11.99
N ALA A 214 8.88 -30.21 12.16
CA ALA A 214 9.04 -31.65 12.31
C ALA A 214 9.04 -32.34 10.95
N LEU A 215 10.03 -33.19 10.70
CA LEU A 215 9.96 -34.20 9.65
C LEU A 215 9.37 -35.47 10.25
N CYS A 216 8.22 -35.86 9.72
CA CYS A 216 7.43 -36.97 10.21
C CYS A 216 7.59 -38.17 9.30
N GLU A 217 7.70 -39.35 9.90
CA GLU A 217 7.59 -40.62 9.20
C GLU A 217 6.17 -41.16 9.38
N MET A 218 5.55 -41.57 8.28
CA MET A 218 4.19 -42.09 8.25
C MET A 218 4.15 -43.43 7.54
N ILE A 219 3.30 -44.33 8.02
CA ILE A 219 3.03 -45.61 7.38
C ILE A 219 2.12 -45.35 6.18
N ASP A 220 2.40 -46.00 5.05
CA ASP A 220 1.51 -45.98 3.89
C ASP A 220 0.21 -46.75 4.21
N ASP A 221 -0.75 -46.05 4.81
CA ASP A 221 -2.02 -46.57 5.32
C ASP A 221 -3.19 -45.78 4.70
N SER A 222 -4.33 -46.44 4.49
CA SER A 222 -5.58 -45.82 4.03
C SER A 222 -6.02 -44.56 4.81
N ALA A 223 -5.59 -44.42 6.06
CA ALA A 223 -5.81 -43.26 6.92
C ALA A 223 -4.97 -42.01 6.54
N VAL A 224 -3.99 -42.16 5.65
CA VAL A 224 -3.22 -41.08 5.05
C VAL A 224 -3.84 -40.73 3.69
N LYS A 225 -4.38 -39.51 3.56
CA LYS A 225 -5.02 -39.02 2.33
C LYS A 225 -4.04 -38.17 1.52
N CYS A 226 -3.87 -38.51 0.25
CA CYS A 226 -2.96 -37.87 -0.70
C CYS A 226 -3.34 -38.26 -2.14
N GLN A 227 -2.83 -37.52 -3.13
CA GLN A 227 -3.06 -37.74 -4.56
C GLN A 227 -2.00 -38.62 -5.24
N THR A 228 -1.05 -39.19 -4.50
CA THR A 228 -0.01 -40.06 -5.08
C THR A 228 -0.60 -41.29 -5.74
N LYS A 229 -0.36 -41.44 -7.06
CA LYS A 229 -0.66 -42.64 -7.85
C LYS A 229 0.27 -43.78 -7.41
N THR A 230 -0.18 -44.61 -6.47
CA THR A 230 0.35 -45.97 -6.29
C THR A 230 -0.51 -46.94 -7.09
N ASP A 231 0.08 -48.04 -7.58
CA ASP A 231 -0.56 -49.03 -8.49
C ASP A 231 -1.78 -49.76 -7.88
N ASP A 232 -2.10 -49.50 -6.61
CA ASP A 232 -3.28 -50.04 -5.95
C ASP A 232 -4.48 -49.08 -6.08
N ASN A 233 -5.55 -49.60 -6.69
CA ASN A 233 -6.83 -48.99 -7.04
C ASN A 233 -7.68 -48.46 -5.86
N GLN A 234 -7.09 -47.74 -4.90
CA GLN A 234 -7.82 -47.10 -3.79
C GLN A 234 -7.75 -45.57 -3.90
N ASN A 235 -8.90 -44.95 -4.16
CA ASN A 235 -9.02 -43.50 -4.28
C ASN A 235 -8.85 -42.82 -2.90
N ARG A 236 -7.61 -42.41 -2.56
CA ARG A 236 -7.24 -41.77 -1.28
C ARG A 236 -7.19 -40.24 -1.35
N SER A 237 -7.69 -39.66 -2.44
CA SER A 237 -7.61 -38.22 -2.73
C SER A 237 -8.47 -37.35 -1.81
N ARG A 238 -9.48 -37.91 -1.14
CA ARG A 238 -10.42 -37.14 -0.32
C ARG A 238 -10.44 -37.57 1.15
N ALA A 239 -10.24 -36.61 2.04
CA ALA A 239 -10.41 -36.83 3.48
C ALA A 239 -11.85 -36.58 3.94
N THR A 240 -12.22 -37.17 5.07
CA THR A 240 -13.55 -37.00 5.66
C THR A 240 -13.75 -35.55 6.10
N GLY A 241 -14.92 -34.99 5.79
CA GLY A 241 -15.24 -33.59 6.14
C GLY A 241 -14.55 -32.53 5.26
N SER A 242 -13.97 -32.89 4.11
CA SER A 242 -13.33 -31.92 3.21
C SER A 242 -14.33 -30.94 2.60
N MET A 243 -14.10 -29.65 2.84
CA MET A 243 -14.89 -28.53 2.31
C MET A 243 -14.38 -28.05 0.95
N ALA A 244 -13.07 -28.19 0.67
CA ALA A 244 -12.42 -27.68 -0.53
C ALA A 244 -12.15 -28.76 -1.61
N GLY A 245 -12.70 -29.97 -1.43
CA GLY A 245 -12.56 -31.06 -2.42
C GLY A 245 -11.42 -32.02 -2.10
N GLU A 246 -10.57 -32.31 -3.08
CA GLU A 246 -9.46 -33.26 -2.94
C GLU A 246 -8.24 -32.63 -2.24
N VAL A 247 -7.44 -33.46 -1.57
CA VAL A 247 -6.17 -33.08 -0.95
C VAL A 247 -5.15 -32.79 -2.07
N PRO A 248 -4.51 -31.61 -2.13
CA PRO A 248 -3.58 -31.29 -3.23
C PRO A 248 -2.34 -32.20 -3.26
N ASP A 249 -1.74 -32.38 -4.44
CA ASP A 249 -0.61 -33.29 -4.75
C ASP A 249 0.57 -33.29 -3.77
N LYS A 250 0.87 -32.14 -3.15
CA LYS A 250 2.02 -31.96 -2.25
C LYS A 250 1.67 -32.04 -0.77
N TYR A 251 0.40 -32.27 -0.44
CA TYR A 251 -0.11 -32.33 0.91
C TYR A 251 -0.48 -33.75 1.30
N TYR A 252 -0.31 -34.05 2.59
CA TYR A 252 -0.83 -35.26 3.21
C TYR A 252 -1.74 -34.85 4.36
N VAL A 253 -2.90 -35.50 4.45
CA VAL A 253 -3.82 -35.36 5.59
C VAL A 253 -3.89 -36.70 6.29
N VAL A 254 -3.31 -36.78 7.49
CA VAL A 254 -3.26 -38.00 8.30
C VAL A 254 -4.40 -38.00 9.32
N GLN A 255 -5.32 -38.93 9.19
CA GLN A 255 -6.52 -38.99 10.05
C GLN A 255 -6.29 -39.81 11.33
N ASN A 256 -5.36 -40.76 11.29
CA ASN A 256 -5.01 -41.62 12.41
C ASN A 256 -3.64 -41.24 13.00
N ASN A 257 -3.60 -40.82 14.26
CA ASN A 257 -2.36 -40.34 14.90
C ASN A 257 -1.36 -41.46 15.17
N GLU A 258 -1.79 -42.73 15.16
CA GLU A 258 -0.90 -43.87 15.42
C GLU A 258 -0.09 -44.30 14.19
N VAL A 259 -0.42 -43.81 13.00
CA VAL A 259 0.33 -44.14 11.76
C VAL A 259 1.38 -43.09 11.41
N ILE A 260 1.60 -42.10 12.28
CA ILE A 260 2.55 -41.00 12.10
C ILE A 260 3.37 -40.81 13.36
N ARG A 261 4.68 -40.56 13.21
CA ARG A 261 5.52 -40.09 14.30
C ARG A 261 6.58 -39.13 13.81
N ILE A 262 7.11 -38.31 14.72
CA ILE A 262 8.19 -37.38 14.42
C ILE A 262 9.50 -38.18 14.39
N LYS A 263 10.25 -38.04 13.30
CA LYS A 263 11.54 -38.68 13.12
C LYS A 263 12.69 -37.67 13.28
N TYR A 264 12.56 -36.48 12.71
CA TYR A 264 13.55 -35.41 12.86
C TYR A 264 12.90 -34.06 13.20
N LEU A 265 13.64 -33.21 13.89
CA LEU A 265 13.33 -31.79 14.12
C LEU A 265 14.35 -30.93 13.39
N LEU A 266 13.84 -30.05 12.52
CA LEU A 266 14.62 -29.06 11.80
C LEU A 266 14.48 -27.74 12.54
N VAL A 267 15.58 -27.25 13.11
CA VAL A 267 15.60 -26.08 13.98
C VAL A 267 16.32 -24.93 13.28
N TYR A 268 15.63 -23.79 13.22
CA TYR A 268 16.11 -22.55 12.65
C TYR A 268 16.27 -21.53 13.76
N ALA A 269 17.47 -21.00 13.93
CA ALA A 269 17.76 -20.10 15.03
C ALA A 269 18.25 -18.74 14.55
N GLN A 270 17.77 -17.67 15.17
CA GLN A 270 18.26 -16.33 14.87
C GLN A 270 19.67 -16.16 15.44
N LYS A 271 20.67 -16.15 14.56
CA LYS A 271 22.05 -15.79 14.92
C LYS A 271 22.07 -14.35 15.44
N SER A 272 22.35 -14.19 16.72
CA SER A 272 22.33 -12.86 17.36
C SER A 272 23.52 -12.04 16.86
N ALA A 273 23.26 -10.90 16.22
CA ALA A 273 24.25 -9.81 16.18
C ALA A 273 24.43 -9.29 17.62
N PRO A 274 25.64 -8.86 18.03
CA PRO A 274 25.87 -8.38 19.39
C PRO A 274 25.03 -7.13 19.64
N SER A 275 23.95 -7.26 20.42
CA SER A 275 23.15 -6.11 20.82
C SER A 275 23.91 -5.31 21.88
N ARG A 276 24.28 -4.07 21.57
CA ARG A 276 24.68 -3.09 22.58
C ARG A 276 23.54 -2.93 23.58
N SER A 277 23.74 -3.41 24.80
CA SER A 277 22.82 -3.16 25.91
C SER A 277 22.94 -1.68 26.31
N LEU A 278 21.98 -0.88 25.88
CA LEU A 278 21.62 0.37 26.55
C LEU A 278 20.16 0.20 27.00
N THR A 279 19.96 -0.63 28.02
CA THR A 279 18.67 -0.76 28.67
C THR A 279 18.48 0.42 29.62
N SER A 280 17.74 1.42 29.16
CA SER A 280 17.10 2.40 30.04
C SER A 280 16.09 1.68 30.94
N CYS A 281 16.18 1.92 32.25
CA CYS A 281 15.31 1.38 33.31
C CYS A 281 13.80 1.49 32.99
N TRP A 282 13.41 2.49 32.20
CA TRP A 282 12.03 2.73 31.77
C TRP A 282 11.47 1.63 30.85
N VAL A 283 12.31 1.05 29.99
CA VAL A 283 11.87 0.00 29.05
C VAL A 283 11.58 -1.32 29.78
N SER A 284 12.35 -1.60 30.85
CA SER A 284 12.13 -2.78 31.71
C SER A 284 10.83 -2.65 32.51
N TRP A 285 10.55 -1.47 33.08
CA TRP A 285 9.29 -1.20 33.79
C TRP A 285 8.06 -1.32 32.89
N LEU A 286 8.13 -0.77 31.67
CA LEU A 286 7.08 -0.90 30.64
C LEU A 286 6.84 -2.37 30.25
N HIS A 287 7.89 -3.18 30.20
CA HIS A 287 7.77 -4.62 29.91
C HIS A 287 7.16 -5.40 31.08
N GLN A 288 7.53 -5.09 32.32
CA GLN A 288 6.97 -5.73 33.52
C GLN A 288 5.50 -5.35 33.75
N HIS A 289 5.09 -4.13 33.39
CA HIS A 289 3.71 -3.65 33.51
C HIS A 289 2.96 -3.59 32.18
N LYS A 290 3.40 -4.36 31.18
CA LYS A 290 2.84 -4.35 29.81
C LYS A 290 1.32 -4.48 29.80
N PHE A 291 0.76 -5.35 30.64
CA PHE A 291 -0.69 -5.53 30.74
C PHE A 291 -1.39 -4.28 31.28
N ALA A 292 -0.89 -3.69 32.37
CA ALA A 292 -1.49 -2.50 32.97
C ALA A 292 -1.41 -1.28 32.04
N VAL A 293 -0.29 -1.12 31.33
CA VAL A 293 -0.10 -0.05 30.35
C VAL A 293 -1.03 -0.24 29.15
N MET A 294 -1.17 -1.46 28.64
CA MET A 294 -2.12 -1.77 27.57
C MET A 294 -3.57 -1.56 28.02
N MET A 295 -3.91 -1.90 29.26
CA MET A 295 -5.26 -1.71 29.79
C MET A 295 -5.57 -0.23 30.02
N PHE A 296 -4.60 0.57 30.48
CA PHE A 296 -4.74 2.02 30.61
C PHE A 296 -4.92 2.69 29.24
N LEU A 297 -4.12 2.31 28.25
CA LEU A 297 -4.27 2.76 26.87
C LEU A 297 -5.65 2.38 26.30
N TYR A 298 -6.12 1.16 26.59
CA TYR A 298 -7.44 0.71 26.15
C TYR A 298 -8.58 1.50 26.81
N ILE A 299 -8.51 1.77 28.11
CA ILE A 299 -9.48 2.63 28.82
C ILE A 299 -9.45 4.06 28.27
N LEU A 300 -8.26 4.59 27.97
CA LEU A 300 -8.10 5.92 27.39
C LEU A 300 -8.72 5.98 25.98
N ILE A 301 -8.51 4.94 25.15
CA ILE A 301 -9.16 4.81 23.85
C ILE A 301 -10.68 4.72 24.02
N LEU A 302 -11.20 3.90 24.94
CA LEU A 302 -12.63 3.82 25.22
C LEU A 302 -13.20 5.14 25.72
N GLY A 303 -12.46 5.89 26.53
CA GLY A 303 -12.82 7.23 27.00
C GLY A 303 -12.88 8.24 25.84
N LEU A 304 -11.91 8.20 24.93
CA LEU A 304 -11.90 9.03 23.72
C LEU A 304 -13.03 8.66 22.76
N VAL A 305 -13.31 7.37 22.55
CA VAL A 305 -14.46 6.92 21.76
C VAL A 305 -15.76 7.36 22.43
N GLY A 306 -15.87 7.25 23.75
CA GLY A 306 -17.02 7.73 24.52
C GLY A 306 -17.23 9.24 24.40
N LEU A 307 -16.16 10.03 24.51
CA LEU A 307 -16.15 11.48 24.31
C LEU A 307 -16.55 11.85 22.88
N ALA A 308 -15.96 11.23 21.88
CA ALA A 308 -16.29 11.43 20.47
C ALA A 308 -17.74 11.04 20.16
N ASN A 309 -18.27 10.05 20.87
CA ASN A 309 -19.66 9.60 20.73
C ASN A 309 -20.66 10.41 21.57
N SER A 310 -20.17 11.28 22.47
CA SER A 310 -21.01 12.08 23.36
C SER A 310 -21.88 13.07 22.59
N ARG A 311 -23.10 13.32 23.11
CA ARG A 311 -24.05 14.25 22.49
C ARG A 311 -23.49 15.67 22.41
N THR A 312 -22.74 16.07 23.43
CA THR A 312 -22.09 17.39 23.51
C THR A 312 -21.01 17.54 22.45
N PHE A 313 -20.08 16.58 22.33
CA PHE A 313 -19.05 16.63 21.30
C PHE A 313 -19.65 16.61 19.90
N LYS A 314 -20.61 15.73 19.65
CA LYS A 314 -21.33 15.69 18.37
C LYS A 314 -22.05 17.00 18.06
N TYR A 315 -22.63 17.67 19.06
CA TYR A 315 -23.30 18.96 18.89
C TYR A 315 -22.32 20.06 18.48
N TYR A 316 -21.20 20.22 19.20
CA TYR A 316 -20.20 21.24 18.88
C TYR A 316 -19.46 20.94 17.57
N PHE A 317 -19.09 19.68 17.34
CA PHE A 317 -18.43 19.25 16.10
C PHE A 317 -19.35 19.43 14.88
N ARG A 318 -20.63 19.04 14.98
CA ARG A 318 -21.62 19.30 13.93
C ARG A 318 -21.86 20.79 13.76
N LYS A 319 -21.88 21.61 14.81
CA LYS A 319 -22.05 23.07 14.69
C LYS A 319 -20.92 23.71 13.89
N SER A 320 -19.66 23.35 14.15
CA SER A 320 -18.51 23.84 13.35
C SER A 320 -18.55 23.32 11.90
N ALA A 321 -18.73 22.01 11.70
CA ALA A 321 -18.76 21.42 10.36
C ALA A 321 -20.00 21.85 9.53
N MET A 322 -21.11 22.20 10.18
CA MET A 322 -22.32 22.70 9.54
C MET A 322 -22.18 24.16 9.13
N MET A 323 -21.34 24.97 9.78
CA MET A 323 -21.12 26.35 9.33
C MET A 323 -20.44 26.41 7.96
N SER A 324 -19.41 25.60 7.69
CA SER A 324 -18.75 25.59 6.37
C SER A 324 -19.65 25.02 5.28
N ARG A 325 -20.33 23.89 5.53
CA ARG A 325 -21.24 23.25 4.56
C ARG A 325 -22.51 24.05 4.21
N ARG A 326 -22.95 24.95 5.09
CA ARG A 326 -24.19 25.71 4.89
C ARG A 326 -24.09 26.70 3.73
N TYR A 327 -22.91 27.29 3.53
CA TYR A 327 -22.68 28.29 2.47
C TYR A 327 -22.21 27.66 1.16
N ASP A 328 -21.54 26.52 1.21
CA ASP A 328 -21.05 25.81 0.04
C ASP A 328 -22.20 25.24 -0.83
N SER A 329 -23.18 24.60 -0.20
CA SER A 329 -24.32 23.96 -0.91
C SER A 329 -25.33 24.93 -1.52
N ARG A 330 -25.30 26.22 -1.16
CA ARG A 330 -26.26 27.23 -1.64
C ARG A 330 -25.54 28.18 -2.59
N THR A 331 -25.78 28.03 -3.88
CA THR A 331 -24.88 28.56 -4.92
C THR A 331 -24.80 30.08 -5.03
N THR A 332 -25.87 30.79 -4.64
CA THR A 332 -26.01 32.24 -4.81
C THR A 332 -25.98 33.00 -3.48
N ILE A 333 -25.41 32.41 -2.42
CA ILE A 333 -25.34 33.04 -1.09
C ILE A 333 -23.90 33.40 -0.76
N PHE A 334 -23.71 34.60 -0.21
CA PHE A 334 -22.42 35.03 0.31
C PHE A 334 -22.00 34.22 1.54
N SER A 335 -20.71 33.90 1.59
CA SER A 335 -20.08 33.42 2.81
C SER A 335 -20.06 34.54 3.88
N PRO A 336 -19.81 34.21 5.16
CA PRO A 336 -19.64 35.21 6.21
C PRO A 336 -18.52 36.22 5.94
N GLU A 337 -17.57 35.88 5.05
CA GLU A 337 -16.48 36.76 4.61
C GLU A 337 -16.88 37.69 3.45
N GLY A 338 -18.11 37.58 2.93
CA GLY A 338 -18.58 38.35 1.77
C GLY A 338 -18.12 37.77 0.43
N ARG A 339 -17.78 36.47 0.37
CA ARG A 339 -17.27 35.80 -0.85
C ARG A 339 -18.31 34.85 -1.43
N LEU A 340 -18.33 34.69 -2.75
CA LEU A 340 -19.16 33.70 -3.44
C LEU A 340 -18.35 32.43 -3.73
N TYR A 341 -18.44 31.44 -2.84
CA TYR A 341 -17.63 30.22 -2.94
C TYR A 341 -17.80 29.47 -4.27
N GLN A 342 -19.02 29.37 -4.81
CA GLN A 342 -19.23 28.70 -6.10
C GLN A 342 -18.54 29.39 -7.28
N VAL A 343 -18.39 30.71 -7.24
CA VAL A 343 -17.64 31.46 -8.27
C VAL A 343 -16.14 31.20 -8.12
N GLU A 344 -15.63 31.18 -6.89
CA GLU A 344 -14.22 30.85 -6.64
C GLU A 344 -13.87 29.42 -7.05
N TYR A 345 -14.74 28.46 -6.77
CA TYR A 345 -14.56 27.08 -7.23
C TYR A 345 -14.61 26.97 -8.76
N ALA A 346 -15.46 27.75 -9.42
CA ALA A 346 -15.49 27.83 -10.88
C ALA A 346 -14.18 28.42 -11.44
N MET A 347 -13.63 29.46 -10.81
CA MET A 347 -12.33 30.04 -11.18
C MET A 347 -11.18 29.05 -10.98
N GLU A 348 -11.19 28.31 -9.87
CA GLU A 348 -10.19 27.26 -9.61
C GLU A 348 -10.30 26.11 -10.63
N ALA A 349 -11.52 25.69 -10.97
CA ALA A 349 -11.75 24.70 -12.01
C ALA A 349 -11.23 25.15 -13.39
N ILE A 350 -11.30 26.44 -13.69
CA ILE A 350 -10.72 27.04 -14.91
C ILE A 350 -9.19 27.04 -14.85
N GLY A 351 -8.60 27.23 -13.66
CA GLY A 351 -7.16 27.04 -13.45
C GLY A 351 -6.67 25.65 -13.84
N HIS A 352 -7.55 24.64 -13.79
CA HIS A 352 -7.26 23.30 -14.30
C HIS A 352 -7.57 23.10 -15.77
N ALA A 353 -8.07 24.06 -16.55
CA ALA A 353 -8.35 23.89 -17.97
C ALA A 353 -7.10 24.11 -18.85
N GLY A 354 -7.18 23.73 -20.12
CA GLY A 354 -6.08 24.00 -21.08
C GLY A 354 -5.80 25.50 -21.21
N THR A 355 -4.53 25.86 -21.32
CA THR A 355 -4.06 27.25 -21.40
C THR A 355 -4.55 27.93 -22.68
N CYS A 356 -5.09 29.14 -22.58
CA CYS A 356 -5.52 29.96 -23.72
C CYS A 356 -4.93 31.36 -23.58
N LEU A 357 -4.30 31.85 -24.64
CA LEU A 357 -3.54 33.08 -24.72
C LEU A 357 -4.13 33.98 -25.79
N GLY A 358 -4.23 35.28 -25.51
CA GLY A 358 -4.58 36.30 -26.48
C GLY A 358 -3.52 37.39 -26.51
N ILE A 359 -3.09 37.80 -27.70
CA ILE A 359 -2.14 38.89 -27.91
C ILE A 359 -2.68 39.82 -28.99
N LEU A 360 -2.88 41.08 -28.62
CA LEU A 360 -3.24 42.17 -29.52
C LEU A 360 -1.98 42.64 -30.26
N ALA A 361 -2.06 42.75 -31.59
CA ALA A 361 -1.03 43.34 -32.42
C ALA A 361 -1.59 44.57 -33.15
N SER A 362 -0.69 45.37 -33.73
CA SER A 362 -1.08 46.57 -34.48
C SER A 362 -1.85 46.24 -35.77
N ASP A 363 -1.56 45.11 -36.40
CA ASP A 363 -2.09 44.63 -37.68
C ASP A 363 -3.02 43.40 -37.54
N GLY A 364 -3.30 42.96 -36.31
CA GLY A 364 -4.24 41.86 -36.06
C GLY A 364 -4.28 41.40 -34.61
N VAL A 365 -4.89 40.25 -34.37
CA VAL A 365 -4.95 39.61 -33.03
C VAL A 365 -4.61 38.13 -33.15
N VAL A 366 -3.84 37.61 -32.20
CA VAL A 366 -3.51 36.19 -32.09
C VAL A 366 -4.27 35.59 -30.93
N LEU A 367 -4.95 34.47 -31.18
CA LEU A 367 -5.40 33.52 -30.15
C LEU A 367 -4.58 32.25 -30.27
N ALA A 368 -4.08 31.75 -29.14
CA ALA A 368 -3.42 30.45 -29.08
C ALA A 368 -4.00 29.64 -27.91
N ALA A 369 -4.24 28.35 -28.13
CA ALA A 369 -4.87 27.49 -27.14
C ALA A 369 -4.21 26.11 -27.08
N GLU A 370 -4.15 25.54 -25.89
CA GLU A 370 -3.69 24.18 -25.63
C GLU A 370 -4.80 23.17 -25.90
N ARG A 371 -4.51 22.19 -26.76
CA ARG A 371 -5.31 20.98 -26.95
C ARG A 371 -4.79 19.87 -26.02
N ARG A 372 -5.58 19.53 -25.00
CA ARG A 372 -5.21 18.51 -24.00
C ARG A 372 -5.37 17.07 -24.47
N ASN A 373 -6.44 16.79 -25.21
CA ASN A 373 -6.74 15.44 -25.65
C ASN A 373 -6.35 15.28 -27.12
N THR A 374 -5.10 14.85 -27.34
CA THR A 374 -4.54 14.56 -28.67
C THR A 374 -4.32 13.05 -28.85
N ASN A 375 -5.20 12.22 -28.27
CA ASN A 375 -5.08 10.78 -28.46
C ASN A 375 -5.24 10.44 -29.95
N LYS A 376 -4.32 9.64 -30.49
CA LYS A 376 -4.29 9.20 -31.89
C LYS A 376 -5.54 8.43 -32.35
N LEU A 377 -6.38 8.00 -31.40
CA LEU A 377 -7.66 7.35 -31.67
C LEU A 377 -8.80 8.34 -31.97
N LEU A 378 -8.59 9.64 -31.73
CA LEU A 378 -9.56 10.67 -32.11
C LEU A 378 -9.49 10.91 -33.61
N ASP A 379 -10.66 10.97 -34.25
CA ASP A 379 -10.77 11.38 -35.64
C ASP A 379 -10.40 12.87 -35.76
N GLU A 380 -9.67 13.24 -36.81
CA GLU A 380 -9.22 14.62 -37.06
C GLU A 380 -10.40 15.58 -37.29
N VAL A 381 -11.58 15.04 -37.65
CA VAL A 381 -12.83 15.81 -37.76
C VAL A 381 -13.43 16.11 -36.38
N SER A 382 -13.01 15.41 -35.32
CA SER A 382 -13.56 15.44 -33.96
C SER A 382 -12.59 16.02 -32.93
N TYR A 383 -11.75 16.99 -33.31
CA TYR A 383 -10.95 17.70 -32.31
C TYR A 383 -11.86 18.48 -31.35
N SER A 384 -11.48 18.48 -30.07
CA SER A 384 -12.07 19.41 -29.09
C SER A 384 -11.55 20.81 -29.42
N GLU A 385 -12.25 21.50 -30.32
CA GLU A 385 -11.96 22.87 -30.72
C GLU A 385 -11.93 23.77 -29.48
N LYS A 386 -10.90 24.59 -29.37
CA LYS A 386 -10.80 25.60 -28.31
C LYS A 386 -11.15 26.98 -28.80
N ILE A 387 -11.02 27.22 -30.11
CA ILE A 387 -11.29 28.50 -30.75
C ILE A 387 -12.57 28.38 -31.58
N TYR A 388 -13.55 29.25 -31.30
CA TYR A 388 -14.85 29.26 -31.93
C TYR A 388 -15.09 30.59 -32.63
N ASN A 389 -15.55 30.52 -33.88
CA ASN A 389 -16.08 31.69 -34.59
C ASN A 389 -17.46 32.05 -34.04
N LEU A 390 -17.64 33.34 -33.73
CA LEU A 390 -18.89 33.88 -33.18
C LEU A 390 -19.70 34.61 -34.25
N ASN A 391 -19.02 35.39 -35.09
CA ASN A 391 -19.55 36.05 -36.28
C ASN A 391 -18.37 36.31 -37.26
N ASP A 392 -18.60 37.09 -38.31
CA ASP A 392 -17.57 37.36 -39.32
C ASP A 392 -16.40 38.22 -38.80
N ASP A 393 -16.61 38.98 -37.72
CA ASP A 393 -15.66 39.95 -37.18
C ASP A 393 -15.11 39.58 -35.79
N MET A 394 -15.56 38.47 -35.19
CA MET A 394 -15.23 38.05 -33.82
C MET A 394 -15.09 36.54 -33.65
N ALA A 395 -14.13 36.15 -32.82
CA ALA A 395 -13.92 34.77 -32.36
C ALA A 395 -13.66 34.74 -30.86
N CYS A 396 -13.77 33.56 -30.25
CA CYS A 396 -13.39 33.38 -28.86
C CYS A 396 -12.61 32.08 -28.61
N SER A 397 -11.76 32.10 -27.59
CA SER A 397 -11.13 30.91 -27.02
C SER A 397 -11.71 30.59 -25.64
N VAL A 398 -11.83 29.31 -25.29
CA VAL A 398 -12.54 28.85 -24.08
C VAL A 398 -11.67 28.04 -23.13
N ALA A 399 -11.65 28.44 -21.86
CA ALA A 399 -11.03 27.68 -20.77
C ALA A 399 -12.06 27.35 -19.69
N GLY A 400 -12.19 26.07 -19.36
CA GLY A 400 -13.15 25.55 -18.38
C GLY A 400 -13.94 24.35 -18.92
N ILE A 401 -15.17 24.21 -18.45
CA ILE A 401 -16.10 23.13 -18.83
C ILE A 401 -16.58 23.35 -20.28
N THR A 402 -16.23 22.47 -21.20
CA THR A 402 -16.57 22.60 -22.63
C THR A 402 -18.08 22.59 -22.90
N SER A 403 -18.84 21.81 -22.14
CA SER A 403 -20.31 21.79 -22.27
C SER A 403 -20.96 23.14 -21.95
N ASP A 404 -20.46 23.84 -20.93
CA ASP A 404 -20.92 25.18 -20.60
C ASP A 404 -20.50 26.17 -21.70
N ALA A 405 -19.29 26.01 -22.24
CA ALA A 405 -18.78 26.85 -23.32
C ALA A 405 -19.64 26.72 -24.59
N ASN A 406 -20.13 25.52 -24.92
CA ASN A 406 -21.02 25.31 -26.06
C ASN A 406 -22.36 26.04 -25.90
N VAL A 407 -22.90 26.11 -24.68
CA VAL A 407 -24.12 26.88 -24.41
C VAL A 407 -23.85 28.38 -24.62
N LEU A 408 -22.76 28.89 -24.05
CA LEU A 408 -22.42 30.32 -24.13
C LEU A 408 -22.04 30.77 -25.54
N THR A 409 -21.32 29.94 -26.31
CA THR A 409 -20.96 30.23 -27.71
C THR A 409 -22.18 30.25 -28.63
N ASN A 410 -23.15 29.36 -28.42
CA ASN A 410 -24.40 29.39 -29.16
C ASN A 410 -25.23 30.63 -28.82
N GLU A 411 -25.27 31.02 -27.54
CA GLU A 411 -25.96 32.25 -27.13
C GLU A 411 -25.28 33.50 -27.71
N LEU A 412 -23.94 33.57 -27.67
CA LEU A 412 -23.16 34.65 -28.32
C LEU A 412 -23.48 34.79 -29.81
N ARG A 413 -23.47 33.68 -30.56
CA ARG A 413 -23.80 33.68 -32.00
C ARG A 413 -25.20 34.22 -32.24
N LEU A 414 -26.16 33.80 -31.41
CA LEU A 414 -27.55 34.20 -31.52
C LEU A 414 -27.73 35.68 -31.14
N ILE A 415 -27.06 36.18 -30.11
CA ILE A 415 -27.05 37.62 -29.75
C ILE A 415 -26.49 38.44 -30.91
N ALA A 416 -25.34 38.04 -31.46
CA ALA A 416 -24.70 38.74 -32.57
C ALA A 416 -25.61 38.79 -33.82
N GLN A 417 -26.26 37.67 -34.16
CA GLN A 417 -27.15 37.61 -35.31
C GLN A 417 -28.46 38.37 -35.08
N ARG A 418 -29.01 38.39 -33.86
CA ARG A 418 -30.18 39.24 -33.53
C ARG A 418 -29.86 40.72 -33.69
N TYR A 419 -28.68 41.14 -33.22
CA TYR A 419 -28.23 42.52 -33.41
C TYR A 419 -28.09 42.86 -34.89
N LEU A 420 -27.44 41.99 -35.67
CA LEU A 420 -27.30 42.17 -37.12
C LEU A 420 -28.67 42.24 -37.83
N LEU A 421 -29.62 41.38 -37.46
CA LEU A 421 -30.97 41.41 -38.00
C LEU A 421 -31.68 42.74 -37.69
N GLN A 422 -31.54 43.25 -36.47
CA GLN A 422 -32.24 44.45 -36.02
C GLN A 422 -31.64 45.74 -36.58
N TYR A 423 -30.31 45.85 -36.60
CA TYR A 423 -29.61 47.10 -36.92
C TYR A 423 -28.93 47.07 -38.29
N GLN A 424 -28.86 45.91 -38.95
CA GLN A 424 -28.20 45.72 -40.25
C GLN A 424 -26.73 46.16 -40.24
N GLU A 425 -26.09 46.10 -39.07
CA GLU A 425 -24.66 46.37 -38.88
C GLU A 425 -24.06 45.33 -37.92
N PRO A 426 -22.74 45.04 -38.00
CA PRO A 426 -22.09 44.12 -37.07
C PRO A 426 -22.12 44.68 -35.64
N ILE A 427 -22.35 43.79 -34.67
CA ILE A 427 -22.39 44.16 -33.24
C ILE A 427 -21.00 44.63 -32.77
N PRO A 428 -20.91 45.75 -32.01
CA PRO A 428 -19.66 46.16 -31.37
C PRO A 428 -19.13 45.10 -30.39
N CYS A 429 -17.80 44.95 -30.32
CA CYS A 429 -17.17 43.88 -29.55
C CYS A 429 -17.58 43.90 -28.08
N GLU A 430 -17.48 45.08 -27.45
CA GLU A 430 -17.79 45.23 -26.03
C GLU A 430 -19.25 44.92 -25.71
N GLN A 431 -20.19 45.32 -26.59
CA GLN A 431 -21.61 45.09 -26.37
C GLN A 431 -21.97 43.59 -26.41
N LEU A 432 -21.33 42.83 -27.30
CA LEU A 432 -21.50 41.38 -27.33
C LEU A 432 -20.98 40.73 -26.03
N VAL A 433 -19.81 41.17 -25.56
CA VAL A 433 -19.17 40.65 -24.34
C VAL A 433 -20.01 40.99 -23.10
N SER A 434 -20.44 42.24 -22.94
CA SER A 434 -21.23 42.68 -21.80
C SER A 434 -22.57 41.96 -21.71
N THR A 435 -23.28 41.80 -22.85
CA THR A 435 -24.55 41.07 -22.90
C THR A 435 -24.39 39.61 -22.45
N LEU A 436 -23.32 38.92 -22.85
CA LEU A 436 -23.07 37.56 -22.36
C LEU A 436 -22.72 37.55 -20.88
N CYS A 437 -21.95 38.54 -20.42
CA CYS A 437 -21.53 38.66 -19.04
C CYS A 437 -22.72 38.88 -18.10
N ASP A 438 -23.74 39.61 -18.53
CA ASP A 438 -25.02 39.74 -17.81
C ASP A 438 -25.73 38.38 -17.64
N ILE A 439 -25.68 37.52 -18.67
CA ILE A 439 -26.24 36.16 -18.59
C ILE A 439 -25.44 35.30 -17.59
N LYS A 440 -24.11 35.42 -17.57
CA LYS A 440 -23.27 34.71 -16.59
C LYS A 440 -23.56 35.20 -15.17
N GLN A 441 -23.67 36.51 -14.99
CA GLN A 441 -23.95 37.17 -13.72
C GLN A 441 -25.34 36.79 -13.17
N ALA A 442 -26.34 36.66 -14.05
CA ALA A 442 -27.67 36.20 -13.66
C ALA A 442 -27.63 34.85 -12.89
N TYR A 443 -26.73 33.94 -13.28
CA TYR A 443 -26.55 32.63 -12.63
C TYR A 443 -25.81 32.71 -11.30
N THR A 444 -25.11 33.82 -11.00
CA THR A 444 -24.45 34.05 -9.71
C THR A 444 -25.38 34.72 -8.70
N GLN A 445 -26.38 35.47 -9.19
CA GLN A 445 -27.31 36.21 -8.33
C GLN A 445 -28.60 35.47 -8.01
N PHE A 446 -29.20 34.77 -8.97
CA PHE A 446 -30.54 34.20 -8.80
C PHE A 446 -30.71 32.79 -9.38
N GLY A 447 -31.79 32.13 -8.94
CA GLY A 447 -32.22 30.83 -9.47
C GLY A 447 -31.59 29.60 -8.81
N GLY A 448 -30.68 29.76 -7.84
CA GLY A 448 -30.02 28.62 -7.16
C GLY A 448 -29.28 27.68 -8.12
N LYS A 449 -28.91 28.19 -9.29
CA LYS A 449 -28.16 27.46 -10.31
C LYS A 449 -26.68 27.56 -10.01
N ARG A 450 -25.89 26.59 -10.49
CA ARG A 450 -24.43 26.73 -10.48
C ARG A 450 -24.00 27.80 -11.49
N PRO A 451 -22.92 28.56 -11.23
CA PRO A 451 -22.35 29.46 -12.23
C PRO A 451 -21.79 28.66 -13.42
N PHE A 452 -21.59 29.35 -14.54
CA PHE A 452 -20.89 28.78 -15.69
C PHE A 452 -19.41 28.61 -15.37
N GLY A 453 -18.90 27.38 -15.47
CA GLY A 453 -17.51 27.05 -15.16
C GLY A 453 -16.55 27.35 -16.30
N VAL A 454 -16.67 28.54 -16.93
CA VAL A 454 -15.92 28.91 -18.15
C VAL A 454 -15.46 30.36 -18.10
N SER A 455 -14.19 30.59 -18.41
CA SER A 455 -13.65 31.87 -18.82
C SER A 455 -13.46 31.88 -20.34
N LEU A 456 -13.75 33.02 -20.95
CA LEU A 456 -13.61 33.20 -22.40
C LEU A 456 -12.64 34.34 -22.68
N LEU A 457 -11.79 34.14 -23.69
CA LEU A 457 -11.08 35.22 -24.37
C LEU A 457 -11.81 35.56 -25.65
N TYR A 458 -12.14 36.82 -25.86
CA TYR A 458 -12.79 37.31 -27.07
C TYR A 458 -11.81 38.12 -27.87
N VAL A 459 -11.77 37.89 -29.17
CA VAL A 459 -11.04 38.73 -30.12
C VAL A 459 -11.99 39.21 -31.17
N GLY A 460 -11.82 40.45 -31.59
CA GLY A 460 -12.67 41.03 -32.61
C GLY A 460 -12.11 42.30 -33.18
N TRP A 461 -12.74 42.75 -34.26
CA TRP A 461 -12.52 44.07 -34.82
C TRP A 461 -13.86 44.81 -34.93
N ASP A 462 -13.89 46.08 -34.55
CA ASP A 462 -15.00 46.96 -34.87
C ASP A 462 -14.53 48.32 -35.42
N LYS A 463 -15.48 49.07 -35.96
CA LYS A 463 -15.24 50.39 -36.57
C LYS A 463 -14.83 51.48 -35.58
N HIS A 464 -15.02 51.27 -34.27
CA HIS A 464 -14.86 52.31 -33.25
C HIS A 464 -13.50 52.24 -32.58
N TYR A 465 -13.09 51.04 -32.15
CA TYR A 465 -11.85 50.80 -31.40
C TYR A 465 -10.87 49.89 -32.14
N GLY A 466 -11.22 49.40 -33.33
CA GLY A 466 -10.37 48.53 -34.11
C GLY A 466 -10.23 47.14 -33.47
N PHE A 467 -9.02 46.59 -33.49
CA PHE A 467 -8.73 45.29 -32.89
C PHE A 467 -8.85 45.35 -31.37
N GLN A 468 -9.58 44.39 -30.80
CA GLN A 468 -9.87 44.32 -29.38
C GLN A 468 -9.67 42.90 -28.86
N LEU A 469 -9.28 42.81 -27.58
CA LEU A 469 -9.15 41.56 -26.83
C LEU A 469 -9.83 41.76 -25.47
N TYR A 470 -10.80 40.91 -25.16
CA TYR A 470 -11.49 40.89 -23.87
C TYR A 470 -11.35 39.55 -23.17
N GLN A 471 -11.45 39.58 -21.85
CA GLN A 471 -11.54 38.39 -21.01
C GLN A 471 -12.79 38.49 -20.14
N SER A 472 -13.54 37.40 -20.02
CA SER A 472 -14.63 37.27 -19.04
C SER A 472 -14.40 36.09 -18.10
N ASP A 473 -14.90 36.19 -16.87
CA ASP A 473 -14.81 35.16 -15.84
C ASP A 473 -16.20 34.59 -15.47
N PRO A 474 -16.30 33.56 -14.60
CA PRO A 474 -17.58 33.02 -14.12
C PRO A 474 -18.45 33.99 -13.33
N SER A 475 -17.87 35.08 -12.79
CA SER A 475 -18.61 36.06 -12.00
C SER A 475 -19.54 36.92 -12.88
N GLY A 476 -19.23 36.99 -14.18
CA GLY A 476 -19.82 37.93 -15.12
C GLY A 476 -19.04 39.24 -15.19
N ASN A 477 -17.86 39.31 -14.60
CA ASN A 477 -16.95 40.43 -14.81
C ASN A 477 -16.19 40.24 -16.12
N TYR A 478 -15.94 41.33 -16.83
CA TYR A 478 -15.09 41.34 -18.02
C TYR A 478 -14.13 42.53 -18.01
N GLY A 479 -13.01 42.37 -18.71
CA GLY A 479 -12.02 43.43 -18.87
C GLY A 479 -11.35 43.38 -20.23
N GLY A 480 -11.00 44.55 -20.77
CA GLY A 480 -10.20 44.69 -21.98
C GLY A 480 -8.71 44.52 -21.69
N TRP A 481 -8.00 43.81 -22.58
CA TRP A 481 -6.59 43.46 -22.42
C TRP A 481 -5.81 43.71 -23.71
N LYS A 482 -4.51 44.00 -23.56
CA LYS A 482 -3.57 44.05 -24.69
C LYS A 482 -2.95 42.68 -24.95
N ALA A 483 -2.63 41.97 -23.87
CA ALA A 483 -2.33 40.56 -23.92
C ALA A 483 -2.75 39.94 -22.58
N THR A 484 -3.34 38.75 -22.62
CA THR A 484 -3.77 38.04 -21.42
C THR A 484 -3.77 36.53 -21.65
N CYS A 485 -3.86 35.78 -20.56
CA CYS A 485 -3.90 34.33 -20.56
C CYS A 485 -4.92 33.83 -19.53
N ILE A 486 -5.65 32.78 -19.89
CA ILE A 486 -6.55 32.03 -19.01
C ILE A 486 -6.19 30.53 -19.04
N GLY A 487 -6.71 29.76 -18.09
CA GLY A 487 -6.42 28.33 -17.99
C GLY A 487 -5.21 28.02 -17.11
N ASN A 488 -4.65 26.83 -17.29
CA ASN A 488 -3.51 26.34 -16.53
C ASN A 488 -2.28 27.23 -16.68
N ASN A 489 -1.56 27.42 -15.58
CA ASN A 489 -0.30 28.17 -15.53
C ASN A 489 -0.39 29.62 -16.07
N SER A 490 -1.58 30.22 -16.08
CA SER A 490 -1.82 31.56 -16.64
C SER A 490 -1.03 32.67 -15.93
N ALA A 491 -0.80 32.55 -14.62
CA ALA A 491 -0.03 33.54 -13.85
C ALA A 491 1.42 33.69 -14.37
N ASN A 492 2.07 32.57 -14.69
CA ASN A 492 3.42 32.57 -15.27
C ASN A 492 3.39 33.09 -16.71
N ALA A 493 2.38 32.72 -17.50
CA ALA A 493 2.17 33.25 -18.85
C ALA A 493 2.05 34.78 -18.85
N VAL A 494 1.22 35.33 -17.96
CA VAL A 494 1.02 36.78 -17.80
C VAL A 494 2.30 37.47 -17.33
N SER A 495 3.09 36.84 -16.44
CA SER A 495 4.38 37.38 -16.03
C SER A 495 5.35 37.53 -17.21
N MET A 496 5.42 36.52 -18.08
CA MET A 496 6.24 36.58 -19.29
C MET A 496 5.71 37.59 -20.31
N LEU A 497 4.38 37.66 -20.51
CA LEU A 497 3.76 38.68 -21.34
C LEU A 497 4.14 40.09 -20.89
N LYS A 498 4.11 40.38 -19.58
CA LYS A 498 4.50 41.69 -19.04
C LYS A 498 5.95 42.07 -19.33
N GLN A 499 6.84 41.09 -19.48
CA GLN A 499 8.27 41.33 -19.74
C GLN A 499 8.56 41.53 -21.22
N GLU A 500 7.87 40.78 -22.09
CA GLU A 500 8.22 40.69 -23.52
C GLU A 500 7.26 41.46 -24.44
N TYR A 501 6.02 41.70 -24.03
CA TYR A 501 5.06 42.47 -24.82
C TYR A 501 5.35 43.96 -24.77
N LYS A 502 5.45 44.60 -25.94
CA LYS A 502 5.62 46.04 -26.09
C LYS A 502 4.43 46.64 -26.82
N GLU A 503 3.77 47.59 -26.19
CA GLU A 503 2.59 48.23 -26.74
C GLU A 503 2.90 49.01 -28.03
N GLY A 504 2.10 48.80 -29.08
CA GLY A 504 2.21 49.52 -30.35
C GLY A 504 3.35 49.08 -31.27
N GLU A 505 4.34 48.34 -30.77
CA GLU A 505 5.47 47.84 -31.56
C GLU A 505 5.25 46.42 -32.10
N VAL A 506 4.37 45.65 -31.46
CA VAL A 506 4.15 44.24 -31.82
C VAL A 506 3.31 44.14 -33.09
N LYS A 507 3.93 43.55 -34.13
CA LYS A 507 3.23 43.08 -35.33
C LYS A 507 2.74 41.65 -35.14
N LEU A 508 1.86 41.19 -36.02
CA LEU A 508 1.23 39.88 -35.97
C LEU A 508 2.27 38.75 -35.95
N LYS A 509 3.33 38.88 -36.74
CA LYS A 509 4.42 37.89 -36.79
C LYS A 509 5.17 37.80 -35.45
N ASP A 510 5.42 38.95 -34.82
CA ASP A 510 6.09 39.00 -33.52
C ASP A 510 5.16 38.46 -32.42
N ALA A 511 3.86 38.74 -32.51
CA ALA A 511 2.84 38.18 -31.62
C ALA A 511 2.75 36.65 -31.74
N LEU A 512 2.84 36.10 -32.95
CA LEU A 512 2.86 34.65 -33.17
C LEU A 512 4.09 33.99 -32.55
N ASN A 513 5.27 34.56 -32.75
CA ASN A 513 6.51 34.08 -32.14
C ASN A 513 6.45 34.16 -30.60
N LEU A 514 5.92 35.27 -30.07
CA LEU A 514 5.73 35.44 -28.63
C LEU A 514 4.72 34.43 -28.06
N ALA A 515 3.63 34.15 -28.78
CA ALA A 515 2.64 33.16 -28.38
C ALA A 515 3.25 31.76 -28.28
N ILE A 516 4.01 31.32 -29.28
CA ILE A 516 4.72 30.04 -29.28
C ILE A 516 5.73 29.97 -28.13
N LYS A 517 6.49 31.05 -27.91
CA LYS A 517 7.49 31.13 -26.83
C LYS A 517 6.87 31.05 -25.43
N ILE A 518 5.69 31.64 -25.23
CA ILE A 518 4.99 31.55 -23.96
C ILE A 518 4.43 30.14 -23.77
N LEU A 519 3.82 29.57 -24.81
CA LEU A 519 3.28 28.21 -24.74
C LEU A 519 4.38 27.16 -24.52
N SER A 520 5.54 27.29 -25.16
CA SER A 520 6.68 26.37 -24.95
C SER A 520 7.18 26.37 -23.51
N LYS A 521 7.13 27.52 -22.82
CA LYS A 521 7.56 27.66 -21.43
C LYS A 521 6.48 27.36 -20.39
N THR A 522 5.21 27.51 -20.74
CA THR A 522 4.08 27.34 -19.80
C THR A 522 3.49 25.94 -19.81
N LEU A 523 3.61 25.23 -20.93
CA LEU A 523 3.18 23.85 -21.05
C LEU A 523 4.25 22.92 -20.45
N ASP A 524 3.84 22.00 -19.59
CA ASP A 524 4.72 21.01 -18.94
C ASP A 524 5.16 19.92 -19.93
N MET A 525 5.85 20.31 -21.00
CA MET A 525 6.28 19.43 -22.08
C MET A 525 7.71 19.73 -22.49
N THR A 526 8.48 18.68 -22.78
CA THR A 526 9.88 18.82 -23.23
C THR A 526 9.99 19.39 -24.65
N LYS A 527 8.97 19.18 -25.48
CA LYS A 527 8.91 19.70 -26.85
C LYS A 527 7.49 20.08 -27.22
N LEU A 528 7.32 21.28 -27.78
CA LEU A 528 6.04 21.74 -28.31
C LEU A 528 5.72 21.01 -29.62
N THR A 529 4.47 20.56 -29.78
CA THR A 529 4.03 19.82 -30.98
C THR A 529 2.81 20.52 -31.58
N ALA A 530 2.72 20.54 -32.91
CA ALA A 530 1.64 21.24 -33.61
C ALA A 530 0.24 20.68 -33.28
N GLU A 531 0.11 19.38 -33.00
CA GLU A 531 -1.17 18.75 -32.64
C GLU A 531 -1.76 19.28 -31.32
N LYS A 532 -0.89 19.73 -30.41
CA LYS A 532 -1.27 20.18 -29.06
C LYS A 532 -1.56 21.67 -28.98
N VAL A 533 -1.35 22.41 -30.06
CA VAL A 533 -1.53 23.85 -30.08
C VAL A 533 -2.47 24.22 -31.22
N GLU A 534 -3.49 24.99 -30.88
CA GLU A 534 -4.39 25.60 -31.84
C GLU A 534 -4.13 27.10 -31.88
N ILE A 535 -3.91 27.66 -33.07
CA ILE A 535 -3.63 29.09 -33.23
C ILE A 535 -4.61 29.65 -34.25
N ALA A 536 -5.23 30.77 -33.91
CA ALA A 536 -6.03 31.55 -34.84
C ALA A 536 -5.50 32.98 -34.90
N THR A 537 -5.54 33.55 -36.11
CA THR A 537 -5.25 34.96 -36.34
C THR A 537 -6.50 35.67 -36.83
N LEU A 538 -6.68 36.89 -36.37
CA LEU A 538 -7.71 37.81 -36.84
C LEU A 538 -7.00 39.00 -37.48
N THR A 539 -7.22 39.20 -38.78
CA THR A 539 -6.57 40.27 -39.56
C THR A 539 -7.61 41.02 -40.39
N ARG A 540 -7.26 42.23 -40.86
CA ARG A 540 -8.13 43.01 -41.75
C ARG A 540 -7.52 43.06 -43.15
N VAL A 541 -8.19 42.45 -44.12
CA VAL A 541 -7.79 42.44 -45.54
C VAL A 541 -8.90 43.06 -46.37
N ASN A 542 -8.57 44.06 -47.20
CA ASN A 542 -9.55 44.76 -48.07
C ASN A 542 -10.78 45.28 -47.30
N ASN A 543 -10.58 45.85 -46.11
CA ASN A 543 -11.66 46.27 -45.22
C ASN A 543 -12.66 45.16 -44.90
N LYS A 544 -12.22 43.90 -44.81
CA LYS A 544 -12.99 42.77 -44.25
C LYS A 544 -12.15 42.01 -43.23
N THR A 545 -12.78 41.53 -42.17
CA THR A 545 -12.10 40.75 -41.14
C THR A 545 -11.94 39.34 -41.68
N GLN A 546 -10.75 38.79 -41.51
CA GLN A 546 -10.46 37.41 -41.85
C GLN A 546 -9.97 36.71 -40.59
N ILE A 547 -10.73 35.73 -40.15
CA ILE A 547 -10.38 34.84 -39.05
C ILE A 547 -9.83 33.56 -39.67
N THR A 548 -8.55 33.28 -39.43
CA THR A 548 -7.86 32.12 -39.99
C THR A 548 -7.35 31.25 -38.86
N ILE A 549 -7.85 30.02 -38.77
CA ILE A 549 -7.26 28.98 -37.92
C ILE A 549 -6.08 28.38 -38.69
N LEU A 550 -4.88 28.44 -38.11
CA LEU A 550 -3.66 28.00 -38.77
C LEU A 550 -3.63 26.48 -38.92
N PRO A 551 -3.36 25.94 -40.12
CA PRO A 551 -3.13 24.51 -40.31
C PRO A 551 -1.90 24.03 -39.53
N ALA A 552 -1.91 22.74 -39.13
CA ALA A 552 -0.83 22.15 -38.34
C ALA A 552 0.57 22.35 -38.97
N ALA A 553 0.68 22.29 -40.29
CA ALA A 553 1.95 22.53 -41.00
C ALA A 553 2.52 23.94 -40.74
N GLN A 554 1.67 24.97 -40.76
CA GLN A 554 2.11 26.34 -40.49
C GLN A 554 2.50 26.54 -39.02
N VAL A 555 1.78 25.87 -38.11
CA VAL A 555 2.13 25.87 -36.68
C VAL A 555 3.48 25.18 -36.46
N GLU A 556 3.74 24.08 -37.15
CA GLU A 556 5.02 23.37 -37.07
C GLU A 556 6.20 24.24 -37.55
N ASP A 557 6.01 25.03 -38.62
CA ASP A 557 7.01 25.96 -39.10
C ASP A 557 7.32 27.07 -38.07
N LEU A 558 6.29 27.60 -37.40
CA LEU A 558 6.48 28.57 -36.31
C LEU A 558 7.24 27.97 -35.13
N ILE A 559 6.95 26.71 -34.77
CA ILE A 559 7.68 25.99 -33.72
C ILE A 559 9.15 25.81 -34.10
N LYS A 560 9.45 25.42 -35.35
CA LYS A 560 10.83 25.27 -35.84
C LYS A 560 11.60 26.60 -35.81
N ILE A 561 10.95 27.70 -36.17
CA ILE A 561 11.55 29.05 -36.08
C ILE A 561 11.90 29.37 -34.62
N HIS A 562 10.98 29.13 -33.69
CA HIS A 562 11.22 29.36 -32.27
C HIS A 562 12.36 28.49 -31.71
N GLU A 563 12.39 27.20 -32.03
CA GLU A 563 13.47 26.28 -31.63
C GLU A 563 14.84 26.75 -32.14
N ALA A 564 14.91 27.24 -33.38
CA ALA A 564 16.14 27.77 -33.96
C ALA A 564 16.59 29.08 -33.29
N GLU A 565 15.65 29.94 -32.89
CA GLU A 565 15.95 31.17 -32.15
C GLU A 565 16.43 30.87 -30.73
N GLU A 566 15.79 29.93 -30.03
CA GLU A 566 16.20 29.52 -28.69
C GLU A 566 17.60 28.90 -28.70
N ALA A 567 17.90 28.02 -29.67
CA ALA A 567 19.22 27.43 -29.84
C ALA A 567 20.32 28.48 -30.09
N LYS A 568 20.01 29.56 -30.84
CA LYS A 568 20.95 30.68 -31.05
C LYS A 568 21.22 31.43 -29.75
N VAL A 569 20.17 31.77 -29.00
CA VAL A 569 20.30 32.48 -27.71
C VAL A 569 21.07 31.63 -26.69
N GLU A 570 20.87 30.32 -26.67
CA GLU A 570 21.66 29.43 -25.81
C GLU A 570 23.13 29.35 -26.24
N ALA A 571 23.41 29.31 -27.54
CA ALA A 571 24.78 29.30 -28.05
C ALA A 571 25.52 30.60 -27.74
N GLU A 572 24.84 31.76 -27.82
CA GLU A 572 25.39 33.06 -27.44
C GLU A 572 25.68 33.13 -25.94
N LYS A 573 24.74 32.71 -25.09
CA LYS A 573 24.96 32.64 -23.62
C LYS A 573 26.10 31.69 -23.23
N LYS A 574 26.32 30.61 -23.99
CA LYS A 574 27.45 29.70 -23.77
C LYS A 574 28.78 30.35 -24.16
N LYS A 575 28.80 31.14 -25.23
CA LYS A 575 29.98 31.91 -25.66
C LYS A 575 30.33 33.07 -24.72
N GLU A 576 29.34 33.70 -24.08
CA GLU A 576 29.59 34.76 -23.08
C GLU A 576 30.08 34.21 -21.73
N LYS A 577 29.83 32.93 -21.44
CA LYS A 577 30.28 32.26 -20.22
C LYS A 577 31.62 31.52 -20.35
N SER A 578 32.10 31.30 -21.58
CA SER A 578 33.43 30.77 -21.89
C SER A 578 34.42 31.91 -22.09
#